data_AF-A0A329SEJ7-F1
#
_entry.id   AF-A0A329SEJ7-F1
#
_cell.length_a   1.000
_cell.length_b   1.000
_cell.length_c   1.000
_cell.angle_alpha   90.00
_cell.angle_beta   90.00
_cell.angle_gamma   90.00
#
_symmetry.space_group_name_H-M   'P 1'
#
loop_
_entity.id
_entity.type
_entity.pdbx_description
1 polymer ?
#
loop_
_entity_poly.entity_id
_entity_poly.type
_entity_poly.pdbx_seq_one_letter_code
_entity_poly.pdbx_strand_id
1 'polypeptide(L)'
;MLRDDDELQRLHRLKILQRIFMVLMLLICVTSDYFLLQQYVVSSLAFLRLIITKNAKKYLISLFSVYLLDYKLLRHFVDSAAHGSVAFCCWVLFLLQIEKCSESGDSILKILKKCFFNGITASLLDVDHFIAAGALNLAGATHLNGRPFGHAVTFIIAVATLVSRWSRKCQARTRRYRVCFVVVAWFSHQLRDGMRRGLWFWPLGSTPPINYFLYLFMEEALPFVMAKWWSKAPALTEMEKLELALQNVVAESDESGEEVNNSDEEEGARLLTLNTKERASSPTKASATSPRQKHSDLIV
;
A
#
# COMPACT_ATOMS: atom_id res chain seq x y z
N MET A 1 36.58 -1.63 16.80
CA MET A 1 36.26 -2.76 17.71
C MET A 1 34.80 -2.72 18.14
N LEU A 2 34.33 -1.78 18.97
CA LEU A 2 32.89 -1.72 19.33
C LEU A 2 31.93 -1.56 18.13
N ARG A 3 32.31 -0.76 17.12
CA ARG A 3 31.49 -0.54 15.91
C ARG A 3 31.31 -1.80 15.03
N ASP A 4 32.30 -2.70 15.06
CA ASP A 4 32.28 -3.90 14.21
C ASP A 4 31.35 -4.98 14.77
N ASP A 5 31.23 -5.05 16.10
CA ASP A 5 30.34 -5.98 16.79
C ASP A 5 28.86 -5.60 16.61
N ASP A 6 28.53 -4.31 16.66
CA ASP A 6 27.17 -3.80 16.44
C ASP A 6 26.68 -4.05 15.00
N GLU A 7 27.53 -3.80 14.01
CA GLU A 7 27.28 -4.09 12.58
C GLU A 7 27.04 -5.59 12.35
N LEU A 8 27.88 -6.45 12.93
CA LEU A 8 27.73 -7.90 12.81
C LEU A 8 26.43 -8.39 13.45
N GLN A 9 26.09 -7.87 14.63
CA GLN A 9 24.85 -8.20 15.32
C GLN A 9 23.63 -7.73 14.51
N ARG A 10 23.69 -6.54 13.91
CA ARG A 10 22.63 -6.03 13.02
C ARG A 10 22.45 -6.92 11.79
N LEU A 11 23.51 -7.26 11.09
CA LEU A 11 23.47 -8.16 9.93
C LEU A 11 22.93 -9.55 10.28
N HIS A 12 23.27 -10.05 11.46
CA HIS A 12 22.74 -11.31 11.97
C HIS A 12 21.22 -11.25 12.18
N ARG A 13 20.72 -10.19 12.83
CA ARG A 13 19.27 -9.96 13.02
C ARG A 13 18.53 -9.86 11.67
N LEU A 14 19.07 -9.13 10.71
CA LEU A 14 18.49 -9.00 9.36
C LEU A 14 18.41 -10.35 8.64
N LYS A 15 19.44 -11.20 8.76
CA LYS A 15 19.42 -12.57 8.19
C LYS A 15 18.37 -13.46 8.83
N ILE A 16 18.20 -13.37 10.15
CA ILE A 16 17.15 -14.12 10.87
C ILE A 16 15.77 -13.67 10.40
N LEU A 17 15.51 -12.35 10.40
CA LEU A 17 14.24 -11.80 9.94
C LEU A 17 13.93 -12.21 8.51
N GLN A 18 14.92 -12.15 7.61
CA GLN A 18 14.74 -12.60 6.24
C GLN A 18 14.28 -14.07 6.17
N ARG A 19 14.93 -14.97 6.91
CA ARG A 19 14.54 -16.40 6.93
C ARG A 19 13.13 -16.60 7.47
N ILE A 20 12.76 -15.86 8.53
CA ILE A 20 11.41 -15.91 9.10
C ILE A 20 10.38 -15.50 8.04
N PHE A 21 10.60 -14.39 7.34
CA PHE A 21 9.66 -13.89 6.34
C PHE A 21 9.57 -14.77 5.09
N MET A 22 10.67 -15.40 4.66
CA MET A 22 10.64 -16.39 3.57
C MET A 22 9.76 -17.59 3.98
N VAL A 23 9.99 -18.17 5.17
CA VAL A 23 9.16 -19.29 5.66
C VAL A 23 7.70 -18.87 5.82
N LEU A 24 7.44 -17.69 6.36
CA LEU A 24 6.07 -17.15 6.50
C LEU A 24 5.38 -17.01 5.14
N MET A 25 6.08 -16.48 4.14
CA MET A 25 5.53 -16.33 2.79
C MET A 25 5.19 -17.68 2.17
N LEU A 26 6.09 -18.68 2.27
CA LEU A 26 5.82 -20.04 1.81
C LEU A 26 4.62 -20.66 2.52
N LEU A 27 4.51 -20.49 3.84
CA LEU A 27 3.36 -20.96 4.60
C LEU A 27 2.06 -20.31 4.11
N ILE A 28 2.05 -19.00 3.85
CA ILE A 28 0.88 -18.29 3.31
C ILE A 28 0.51 -18.85 1.93
N CYS A 29 1.48 -19.02 1.04
CA CYS A 29 1.24 -19.58 -0.30
C CYS A 29 0.64 -20.99 -0.20
N VAL A 30 1.32 -21.90 0.52
CA VAL A 30 0.88 -23.29 0.65
C VAL A 30 -0.49 -23.40 1.33
N THR A 31 -0.74 -22.68 2.42
CA THR A 31 -2.01 -22.77 3.16
C THR A 31 -3.17 -22.16 2.39
N SER A 32 -2.97 -21.00 1.76
CA SER A 32 -4.02 -20.37 0.94
C SER A 32 -4.34 -21.18 -0.31
N ASP A 33 -3.32 -21.72 -0.98
CA ASP A 33 -3.53 -22.56 -2.17
C ASP A 33 -4.17 -23.91 -1.80
N TYR A 34 -3.78 -24.49 -0.66
CA TYR A 34 -4.41 -25.69 -0.13
C TYR A 34 -5.89 -25.46 0.21
N PHE A 35 -6.21 -24.32 0.84
CA PHE A 35 -7.60 -23.92 1.12
C PHE A 35 -8.41 -23.84 -0.18
N LEU A 36 -7.87 -23.21 -1.23
CA LEU A 36 -8.51 -23.12 -2.54
C LEU A 36 -8.67 -24.49 -3.22
N LEU A 37 -7.72 -25.42 -3.00
CA LEU A 37 -7.77 -26.78 -3.55
C LEU A 37 -8.81 -27.64 -2.83
N GLN A 38 -8.84 -27.62 -1.50
CA GLN A 38 -9.86 -28.33 -0.71
C GLN A 38 -11.27 -27.84 -1.06
N GLN A 39 -11.42 -26.54 -1.25
CA GLN A 39 -12.67 -25.91 -1.67
C GLN A 39 -13.17 -26.43 -3.02
N TYR A 40 -12.27 -26.72 -3.96
CA TYR A 40 -12.64 -27.33 -5.25
C TYR A 40 -13.21 -28.74 -5.07
N VAL A 41 -12.61 -29.54 -4.19
CA VAL A 41 -13.03 -30.92 -3.92
C VAL A 41 -14.37 -30.97 -3.18
N VAL A 42 -14.55 -30.17 -2.13
CA VAL A 42 -15.79 -30.13 -1.34
C VAL A 42 -16.97 -29.67 -2.19
N SER A 43 -16.77 -28.64 -3.03
CA SER A 43 -17.82 -28.14 -3.95
C SER A 43 -18.26 -29.22 -4.95
N SER A 44 -17.30 -29.98 -5.48
CA SER A 44 -17.57 -31.07 -6.44
C SER A 44 -18.34 -32.23 -5.80
N LEU A 45 -17.99 -32.60 -4.57
CA LEU A 45 -18.69 -33.65 -3.81
C LEU A 45 -20.10 -33.22 -3.41
N ALA A 46 -20.30 -31.97 -3.01
CA ALA A 46 -21.61 -31.41 -2.70
C ALA A 46 -22.53 -31.42 -3.94
N PHE A 47 -21.99 -31.07 -5.11
CA PHE A 47 -22.71 -31.13 -6.38
C PHE A 47 -23.09 -32.57 -6.77
N LEU A 48 -22.17 -33.52 -6.59
CA LEU A 48 -22.45 -34.95 -6.82
C LEU A 48 -23.57 -35.46 -5.90
N ARG A 49 -23.55 -35.05 -4.62
CA ARG A 49 -24.60 -35.41 -3.64
C ARG A 49 -25.96 -34.83 -4.03
N LEU A 50 -26.00 -33.61 -4.60
CA LEU A 50 -27.21 -32.96 -5.12
C LEU A 50 -27.80 -33.70 -6.33
N ILE A 51 -26.97 -34.20 -7.24
CA ILE A 51 -27.40 -35.02 -8.39
C ILE A 51 -28.07 -36.31 -7.92
N ILE A 52 -27.53 -36.92 -6.85
CA ILE A 52 -28.02 -38.19 -6.31
C ILE A 52 -29.38 -38.01 -5.62
N THR A 53 -29.61 -36.91 -4.90
CA THR A 53 -30.87 -36.65 -4.19
C THR A 53 -31.92 -35.96 -5.08
N LYS A 54 -32.43 -36.69 -6.08
CA LYS A 54 -33.43 -36.21 -7.07
C LYS A 54 -34.75 -35.61 -6.51
N ASN A 55 -35.04 -35.74 -5.22
CA ASN A 55 -36.39 -35.53 -4.65
C ASN A 55 -36.58 -34.27 -3.78
N ALA A 56 -35.58 -33.41 -3.56
CA ALA A 56 -35.75 -32.20 -2.73
C ALA A 56 -35.60 -30.89 -3.54
N LYS A 57 -36.18 -30.82 -4.74
CA LYS A 57 -35.80 -29.79 -5.73
C LYS A 57 -36.07 -28.34 -5.34
N LYS A 58 -37.12 -27.98 -4.59
CA LYS A 58 -37.49 -26.55 -4.46
C LYS A 58 -36.83 -25.81 -3.29
N TYR A 59 -36.81 -26.40 -2.10
CA TYR A 59 -36.22 -25.78 -0.90
C TYR A 59 -34.71 -25.99 -0.81
N LEU A 60 -34.21 -27.13 -1.30
CA LEU A 60 -32.78 -27.42 -1.31
C LEU A 60 -32.05 -26.50 -2.30
N ILE A 61 -32.64 -26.16 -3.44
CA ILE A 61 -32.03 -25.24 -4.42
C ILE A 61 -31.91 -23.83 -3.85
N SER A 62 -32.92 -23.32 -3.14
CA SER A 62 -32.85 -21.99 -2.53
C SER A 62 -31.80 -21.92 -1.42
N LEU A 63 -31.80 -22.89 -0.50
CA LEU A 63 -30.82 -22.96 0.59
C LEU A 63 -29.39 -23.16 0.06
N PHE A 64 -29.23 -24.03 -0.95
CA PHE A 64 -27.96 -24.28 -1.63
C PHE A 64 -27.47 -23.06 -2.42
N SER A 65 -28.37 -22.29 -3.04
CA SER A 65 -28.00 -21.07 -3.76
C SER A 65 -27.50 -19.96 -2.83
N VAL A 66 -28.12 -19.78 -1.65
CA VAL A 66 -27.66 -18.82 -0.64
C VAL A 66 -26.31 -19.26 -0.07
N TYR A 67 -26.20 -20.53 0.34
CA TYR A 67 -24.96 -21.10 0.87
C TYR A 67 -23.79 -21.03 -0.13
N LEU A 68 -24.05 -21.31 -1.41
CA LEU A 68 -23.03 -21.20 -2.46
C LEU A 68 -22.60 -19.75 -2.73
N LEU A 69 -23.50 -18.77 -2.58
CA LEU A 69 -23.18 -17.37 -2.81
C LEU A 69 -22.24 -16.83 -1.72
N ASP A 70 -22.57 -17.08 -0.45
CA ASP A 70 -21.74 -16.69 0.70
C ASP A 70 -20.35 -17.35 0.64
N TYR A 71 -20.31 -18.61 0.18
CA TYR A 71 -19.06 -19.35 0.05
C TYR A 71 -18.15 -18.86 -1.08
N LYS A 72 -18.73 -18.45 -2.22
CA LYS A 72 -17.96 -17.81 -3.30
C LYS A 72 -17.39 -16.47 -2.83
N LEU A 73 -18.17 -15.67 -2.11
CA LEU A 73 -17.67 -14.42 -1.54
C LEU A 73 -16.48 -14.66 -0.60
N LEU A 74 -16.61 -15.61 0.33
CA LEU A 74 -15.53 -15.98 1.24
C LEU A 74 -14.28 -16.41 0.48
N ARG A 75 -14.44 -17.18 -0.61
CA ARG A 75 -13.32 -17.57 -1.47
C ARG A 75 -12.57 -16.38 -2.03
N HIS A 76 -13.29 -15.43 -2.63
CA HIS A 76 -12.68 -14.25 -3.24
C HIS A 76 -12.01 -13.36 -2.19
N PHE A 77 -12.60 -13.25 -1.00
CA PHE A 77 -12.00 -12.55 0.12
C PHE A 77 -10.70 -13.20 0.59
N VAL A 78 -10.70 -14.52 0.80
CA VAL A 78 -9.50 -15.28 1.20
C VAL A 78 -8.43 -15.21 0.11
N ASP A 79 -8.82 -15.29 -1.16
CA ASP A 79 -7.88 -15.19 -2.28
C ASP A 79 -7.21 -13.80 -2.33
N SER A 80 -7.99 -12.73 -2.19
CA SER A 80 -7.49 -11.36 -2.18
C SER A 80 -6.65 -11.05 -0.94
N ALA A 81 -7.02 -11.59 0.22
CA ALA A 81 -6.26 -11.48 1.46
C ALA A 81 -4.91 -12.21 1.36
N ALA A 82 -4.88 -13.36 0.69
CA ALA A 82 -3.64 -14.09 0.42
C ALA A 82 -2.73 -13.29 -0.53
N HIS A 83 -3.27 -12.71 -1.61
CA HIS A 83 -2.51 -11.82 -2.51
C HIS A 83 -1.89 -10.64 -1.75
N GLY A 84 -2.67 -9.98 -0.90
CA GLY A 84 -2.18 -8.87 -0.07
C GLY A 84 -1.11 -9.31 0.94
N SER A 85 -1.28 -10.49 1.54
CA SER A 85 -0.33 -11.02 2.55
C SER A 85 1.00 -11.46 1.93
N VAL A 86 0.97 -12.07 0.74
CA VAL A 86 2.18 -12.43 -0.01
C VAL A 86 2.92 -11.17 -0.45
N ALA A 87 2.23 -10.18 -1.02
CA ALA A 87 2.84 -8.91 -1.40
C ALA A 87 3.45 -8.16 -0.19
N PHE A 88 2.76 -8.17 0.96
CA PHE A 88 3.31 -7.66 2.22
C PHE A 88 4.65 -8.33 2.57
N CYS A 89 4.71 -9.66 2.53
CA CYS A 89 5.94 -10.40 2.84
C CYS A 89 7.04 -10.14 1.81
N CYS A 90 6.72 -10.14 0.51
CA CYS A 90 7.63 -9.77 -0.56
C CYS A 90 8.21 -8.37 -0.33
N TRP A 91 7.38 -7.40 0.07
CA TRP A 91 7.87 -6.04 0.34
C TRP A 91 8.77 -5.98 1.57
N VAL A 92 8.46 -6.72 2.65
CA VAL A 92 9.37 -6.84 3.80
C VAL A 92 10.72 -7.40 3.36
N LEU A 93 10.74 -8.47 2.57
CA LEU A 93 11.97 -9.08 2.08
C LEU A 93 12.78 -8.10 1.21
N PHE A 94 12.11 -7.34 0.35
CA PHE A 94 12.73 -6.27 -0.44
C PHE A 94 13.34 -5.20 0.48
N LEU A 95 12.61 -4.72 1.49
CA LEU A 95 13.11 -3.72 2.45
C LEU A 95 14.33 -4.23 3.22
N LEU A 96 14.29 -5.48 3.70
CA LEU A 96 15.43 -6.12 4.38
C LEU A 96 16.67 -6.25 3.46
N GLN A 97 16.50 -6.40 2.14
CA GLN A 97 17.64 -6.40 1.21
C GLN A 97 18.22 -5.01 1.00
N ILE A 98 17.38 -3.98 0.86
CA ILE A 98 17.88 -2.62 0.64
C ILE A 98 18.47 -2.02 1.92
N GLU A 99 18.00 -2.42 3.12
CA GLU A 99 18.53 -1.94 4.39
C GLU A 99 19.97 -2.45 4.64
N LYS A 100 20.28 -3.68 4.21
CA LYS A 100 21.69 -4.15 4.16
C LYS A 100 22.57 -3.24 3.28
N CYS A 101 21.98 -2.57 2.31
CA CYS A 101 22.67 -1.68 1.38
C CYS A 101 22.54 -0.19 1.78
N SER A 102 21.79 0.13 2.83
CA SER A 102 21.38 1.50 3.17
C SER A 102 21.27 1.68 4.69
N GLU A 103 22.05 2.60 5.25
CA GLU A 103 21.97 3.01 6.66
C GLU A 103 20.75 3.91 6.93
N SER A 104 19.55 3.51 6.51
CA SER A 104 18.33 4.26 6.83
C SER A 104 17.82 3.85 8.21
N GLY A 105 17.88 4.74 9.20
CA GLY A 105 17.29 4.59 10.53
C GLY A 105 15.77 4.74 10.56
N ASP A 106 15.07 4.14 9.59
CA ASP A 106 13.60 4.19 9.54
C ASP A 106 13.00 3.48 10.76
N SER A 107 12.06 4.13 11.45
CA SER A 107 11.28 3.49 12.52
C SER A 107 10.52 2.26 12.00
N ILE A 108 10.44 1.20 12.82
CA ILE A 108 9.70 -0.05 12.51
C ILE A 108 8.27 0.25 12.06
N LEU A 109 7.60 1.23 12.65
CA LEU A 109 6.24 1.62 12.27
C LEU A 109 6.17 2.13 10.82
N LYS A 110 7.18 2.89 10.36
CA LYS A 110 7.26 3.38 8.97
C LYS A 110 7.45 2.20 8.00
N ILE A 111 8.29 1.23 8.36
CA ILE A 111 8.50 -0.01 7.59
C ILE A 111 7.20 -0.80 7.47
N LEU A 112 6.51 -1.05 8.59
CA LEU A 112 5.24 -1.79 8.60
C LEU A 112 4.16 -1.08 7.78
N LYS A 113 4.06 0.25 7.88
CA LYS A 113 3.14 1.06 7.05
C LYS A 113 3.42 0.85 5.55
N LYS A 114 4.69 0.93 5.13
CA LYS A 114 5.09 0.70 3.73
C LYS A 114 4.69 -0.70 3.23
N CYS A 115 4.91 -1.73 4.04
CA CYS A 115 4.51 -3.11 3.71
C CYS A 115 2.99 -3.28 3.65
N PHE A 116 2.26 -2.69 4.60
CA PHE A 116 0.80 -2.72 4.63
C PHE A 116 0.20 -2.09 3.37
N PHE A 117 0.70 -0.91 2.96
CA PHE A 117 0.28 -0.29 1.71
C PHE A 117 0.63 -1.13 0.47
N ASN A 118 1.75 -1.86 0.49
CA ASN A 118 2.08 -2.77 -0.61
C ASN A 118 1.08 -3.92 -0.72
N GLY A 119 0.72 -4.52 0.43
CA GLY A 119 -0.33 -5.55 0.50
C GLY A 119 -1.68 -5.04 0.00
N ILE A 120 -2.11 -3.85 0.45
CA ILE A 120 -3.34 -3.20 -0.07
C ILE A 120 -3.24 -3.00 -1.59
N THR A 121 -2.10 -2.52 -2.09
CA THR A 121 -1.90 -2.27 -3.52
C THR A 121 -2.03 -3.56 -4.35
N ALA A 122 -1.61 -4.70 -3.80
CA ALA A 122 -1.77 -6.00 -4.44
C ALA A 122 -3.24 -6.48 -4.44
N SER A 123 -3.95 -6.36 -3.31
CA SER A 123 -5.37 -6.72 -3.22
C SER A 123 -6.28 -5.80 -4.05
N LEU A 124 -5.92 -4.51 -4.18
CA LEU A 124 -6.66 -3.56 -5.02
C LEU A 124 -6.66 -3.94 -6.51
N LEU A 125 -5.72 -4.78 -6.95
CA LEU A 125 -5.73 -5.28 -8.32
C LEU A 125 -7.02 -6.08 -8.59
N ASP A 126 -7.54 -6.84 -7.61
CA ASP A 126 -8.79 -7.62 -7.75
C ASP A 126 -10.02 -6.72 -8.00
N VAL A 127 -9.96 -5.43 -7.66
CA VAL A 127 -11.05 -4.49 -7.90
C VAL A 127 -11.33 -4.33 -9.40
N ASP A 128 -10.34 -4.63 -10.26
CA ASP A 128 -10.50 -4.59 -11.71
C ASP A 128 -11.57 -5.57 -12.23
N HIS A 129 -11.92 -6.60 -11.46
CA HIS A 129 -13.03 -7.50 -11.78
C HIS A 129 -14.38 -6.77 -11.72
N PHE A 130 -14.57 -5.86 -10.77
CA PHE A 130 -15.78 -5.04 -10.71
C PHE A 130 -15.83 -4.02 -11.85
N ILE A 131 -14.67 -3.45 -12.22
CA ILE A 131 -14.55 -2.52 -13.34
C ILE A 131 -14.86 -3.24 -14.66
N ALA A 132 -14.26 -4.41 -14.88
CA ALA A 132 -14.48 -5.21 -16.08
C ALA A 132 -15.92 -5.72 -16.18
N ALA A 133 -16.57 -6.00 -15.05
CA ALA A 133 -17.99 -6.34 -15.02
C ALA A 133 -18.91 -5.15 -15.29
N GLY A 134 -18.40 -3.92 -15.28
CA GLY A 134 -19.19 -2.70 -15.43
C GLY A 134 -20.20 -2.49 -14.31
N ALA A 135 -20.04 -3.18 -13.17
CA ALA A 135 -20.99 -3.17 -12.08
C ALA A 135 -20.30 -3.46 -10.74
N LEU A 136 -20.75 -2.78 -9.68
CA LEU A 136 -20.35 -3.09 -8.30
C LEU A 136 -21.12 -4.29 -7.73
N ASN A 137 -21.58 -5.20 -8.59
CA ASN A 137 -22.24 -6.42 -8.17
C ASN A 137 -21.23 -7.57 -8.17
N LEU A 138 -21.24 -8.34 -7.08
CA LEU A 138 -20.31 -9.45 -6.89
C LEU A 138 -20.58 -10.58 -7.90
N ALA A 139 -21.85 -10.79 -8.26
CA ALA A 139 -22.23 -11.80 -9.24
C ALA A 139 -21.58 -11.53 -10.61
N GLY A 140 -21.53 -10.30 -11.06
CA GLY A 140 -20.93 -9.88 -12.33
C GLY A 140 -19.41 -9.94 -12.29
N ALA A 141 -18.79 -9.45 -11.21
CA ALA A 141 -17.33 -9.52 -11.02
C ALA A 141 -16.79 -10.97 -11.08
N THR A 142 -17.62 -11.94 -10.70
CA THR A 142 -17.24 -13.36 -10.66
C THR A 142 -17.62 -14.17 -11.91
N HIS A 143 -18.45 -13.63 -12.81
CA HIS A 143 -18.92 -14.32 -14.04
C HIS A 143 -18.43 -13.65 -15.34
N LEU A 144 -17.30 -12.94 -15.26
CA LEU A 144 -16.68 -12.32 -16.44
C LEU A 144 -16.26 -13.37 -17.48
N ASN A 145 -16.64 -13.12 -18.74
CA ASN A 145 -16.27 -13.96 -19.89
C ASN A 145 -14.81 -13.79 -20.34
N GLY A 146 -14.13 -12.73 -19.88
CA GLY A 146 -12.75 -12.41 -20.22
C GLY A 146 -11.91 -12.05 -18.99
N ARG A 147 -10.58 -12.05 -19.14
CA ARG A 147 -9.69 -11.61 -18.06
C ARG A 147 -9.74 -10.09 -17.90
N PRO A 148 -9.87 -9.57 -16.67
CA PRO A 148 -9.73 -8.14 -16.40
C PRO A 148 -8.36 -7.61 -16.84
N PHE A 149 -8.33 -6.40 -17.43
CA PHE A 149 -7.12 -5.83 -18.01
C PHE A 149 -5.97 -5.64 -17.00
N GLY A 150 -6.28 -5.44 -15.71
CA GLY A 150 -5.28 -5.28 -14.66
C GLY A 150 -4.47 -6.56 -14.43
N HIS A 151 -5.02 -7.71 -14.81
CA HIS A 151 -4.38 -9.02 -14.76
C HIS A 151 -3.51 -9.35 -15.99
N ALA A 152 -3.22 -8.36 -16.83
CA ALA A 152 -2.22 -8.50 -17.87
C ALA A 152 -0.84 -8.11 -17.33
N VAL A 153 0.18 -8.94 -17.55
CA VAL A 153 1.58 -8.59 -17.26
C VAL A 153 1.99 -7.33 -18.03
N THR A 154 1.46 -7.14 -19.23
CA THR A 154 1.66 -5.92 -20.03
C THR A 154 1.07 -4.67 -19.37
N PHE A 155 -0.02 -4.79 -18.59
CA PHE A 155 -0.56 -3.69 -17.79
C PHE A 155 0.41 -3.29 -16.67
N ILE A 156 0.99 -4.26 -15.96
CA ILE A 156 2.02 -3.99 -14.93
C ILE A 156 3.21 -3.26 -15.54
N ILE A 157 3.70 -3.73 -16.70
CA ILE A 157 4.79 -3.06 -17.43
C ILE A 157 4.40 -1.63 -17.79
N ALA A 158 3.18 -1.42 -18.33
CA ALA A 158 2.71 -0.09 -18.69
C ALA A 158 2.69 0.86 -17.48
N VAL A 159 2.12 0.44 -16.33
CA VAL A 159 2.09 1.29 -15.13
C VAL A 159 3.49 1.51 -14.55
N ALA A 160 4.34 0.48 -14.51
CA ALA A 160 5.73 0.63 -14.07
C ALA A 160 6.50 1.65 -14.93
N THR A 161 6.31 1.62 -16.25
CA THR A 161 6.93 2.61 -17.15
C THR A 161 6.36 4.01 -16.94
N LEU A 162 5.06 4.14 -16.67
CA LEU A 162 4.41 5.41 -16.38
C LEU A 162 4.91 6.01 -15.06
N VAL A 163 4.97 5.22 -13.99
CA VAL A 163 5.53 5.61 -12.68
C VAL A 163 6.99 6.05 -12.83
N SER A 164 7.78 5.32 -13.62
CA SER A 164 9.16 5.69 -13.94
C SER A 164 9.22 7.04 -14.68
N ARG A 165 8.37 7.24 -15.69
CA ARG A 165 8.29 8.48 -16.49
C ARG A 165 7.88 9.70 -15.67
N TRP A 166 6.89 9.55 -14.79
CA TRP A 166 6.43 10.61 -13.89
C TRP A 166 7.43 10.91 -12.78
N SER A 167 8.20 9.92 -12.35
CA SER A 167 9.28 10.08 -11.37
C SER A 167 10.63 10.47 -12.00
N ARG A 168 10.66 10.97 -13.25
CA ARG A 168 11.91 11.38 -13.91
C ARG A 168 12.61 12.54 -13.22
N LYS A 169 11.83 13.45 -12.60
CA LYS A 169 12.35 14.56 -11.80
C LYS A 169 12.85 14.13 -10.42
N CYS A 170 12.50 12.93 -9.97
CA CYS A 170 13.00 12.38 -8.73
C CYS A 170 14.37 11.72 -8.95
N GLN A 171 15.13 11.61 -7.88
CA GLN A 171 16.38 10.87 -7.85
C GLN A 171 16.20 9.44 -8.40
N ALA A 172 17.21 8.92 -9.09
CA ALA A 172 17.18 7.59 -9.71
C ALA A 172 16.80 6.47 -8.73
N ARG A 173 17.30 6.53 -7.49
CA ARG A 173 17.02 5.54 -6.43
C ARG A 173 15.56 5.60 -5.98
N THR A 174 15.01 6.80 -5.76
CA THR A 174 13.58 7.02 -5.45
C THR A 174 12.68 6.58 -6.60
N ARG A 175 13.05 6.90 -7.85
CA ARG A 175 12.33 6.44 -9.04
C ARG A 175 12.28 4.92 -9.10
N ARG A 176 13.42 4.23 -8.94
CA ARG A 176 13.46 2.76 -8.94
C ARG A 176 12.69 2.17 -7.77
N TYR A 177 12.74 2.79 -6.58
CA TYR A 177 11.96 2.36 -5.42
C TYR A 177 10.46 2.33 -5.72
N ARG A 178 9.93 3.42 -6.32
CA ARG A 178 8.51 3.50 -6.73
C ARG A 178 8.13 2.45 -7.77
N VAL A 179 9.03 2.16 -8.73
CA VAL A 179 8.83 1.09 -9.71
C VAL A 179 8.83 -0.28 -9.03
N CYS A 180 9.78 -0.53 -8.13
CA CYS A 180 9.84 -1.77 -7.35
C CYS A 180 8.54 -1.97 -6.56
N PHE A 181 7.99 -0.92 -5.95
CA PHE A 181 6.75 -0.99 -5.18
C PHE A 181 5.59 -1.55 -6.02
N VAL A 182 5.37 -1.01 -7.21
CA VAL A 182 4.31 -1.47 -8.12
C VAL A 182 4.58 -2.89 -8.63
N VAL A 183 5.81 -3.16 -9.08
CA VAL A 183 6.16 -4.47 -9.63
C VAL A 183 6.05 -5.56 -8.58
N VAL A 184 6.55 -5.34 -7.36
CA VAL A 184 6.44 -6.33 -6.27
C VAL A 184 4.97 -6.58 -5.90
N ALA A 185 4.16 -5.53 -5.77
CA ALA A 185 2.75 -5.69 -5.40
C ALA A 185 1.95 -6.44 -6.46
N TRP A 186 2.09 -6.06 -7.73
CA TRP A 186 1.21 -6.60 -8.78
C TRP A 186 1.77 -7.84 -9.45
N PHE A 187 3.10 -7.99 -9.54
CA PHE A 187 3.66 -9.19 -10.15
C PHE A 187 3.57 -10.40 -9.23
N SER A 188 3.67 -10.24 -7.91
CA SER A 188 3.37 -11.31 -6.95
C SER A 188 1.95 -11.84 -7.12
N HIS A 189 0.98 -10.94 -7.18
CA HIS A 189 -0.41 -11.25 -7.50
C HIS A 189 -0.51 -12.07 -8.80
N GLN A 190 0.12 -11.60 -9.89
CA GLN A 190 0.08 -12.29 -11.18
C GLN A 190 0.79 -13.65 -11.20
N LEU A 191 1.86 -13.83 -10.43
CA LEU A 191 2.55 -15.11 -10.32
C LEU A 191 1.64 -16.15 -9.67
N ARG A 192 0.97 -15.79 -8.58
CA ARG A 192 -0.01 -16.65 -7.89
C ARG A 192 -1.20 -16.99 -8.79
N ASP A 193 -1.75 -16.01 -9.50
CA ASP A 193 -2.82 -16.25 -10.46
C ASP A 193 -2.38 -17.05 -11.69
N GLY A 194 -1.12 -16.85 -12.10
CA GLY A 194 -0.46 -17.55 -13.19
C GLY A 194 -0.33 -19.06 -12.94
N MET A 195 -0.29 -19.51 -11.69
CA MET A 195 -0.35 -20.94 -11.36
C MET A 195 -1.60 -21.63 -11.94
N ARG A 196 -2.76 -20.94 -11.91
CA ARG A 196 -4.04 -21.52 -12.35
C ARG A 196 -4.28 -21.37 -13.84
N ARG A 197 -3.90 -20.21 -14.39
CA ARG A 197 -4.33 -19.78 -15.73
C ARG A 197 -3.18 -19.39 -16.65
N GLY A 198 -1.94 -19.38 -16.16
CA GLY A 198 -0.78 -18.83 -16.88
C GLY A 198 -0.75 -17.32 -16.89
N LEU A 199 0.41 -16.75 -17.19
CA LEU A 199 0.63 -15.31 -17.30
C LEU A 199 0.02 -14.79 -18.59
N TRP A 200 -0.74 -13.69 -18.50
CA TRP A 200 -1.39 -13.09 -19.65
C TRP A 200 -0.62 -11.85 -20.14
N PHE A 201 -0.14 -11.89 -21.37
CA PHE A 201 0.59 -10.82 -22.04
C PHE A 201 -0.27 -10.19 -23.13
N TRP A 202 -1.37 -9.54 -22.78
CA TRP A 202 -2.23 -8.90 -23.79
C TRP A 202 -1.46 -7.84 -24.61
N PRO A 203 -1.59 -7.79 -25.96
CA PRO A 203 -2.43 -8.62 -26.82
C PRO A 203 -1.75 -9.89 -27.38
N LEU A 204 -0.52 -10.19 -26.95
CA LEU A 204 0.31 -11.31 -27.46
C LEU A 204 -0.23 -12.70 -27.11
N GLY A 205 -1.04 -12.82 -26.04
CA GLY A 205 -1.65 -14.09 -25.62
C GLY A 205 -1.28 -14.47 -24.19
N SER A 206 -1.46 -15.74 -23.83
CA SER A 206 -1.16 -16.26 -22.49
C SER A 206 -0.14 -17.38 -22.54
N THR A 207 0.68 -17.49 -21.48
CA THR A 207 1.50 -18.68 -21.26
C THR A 207 0.62 -19.84 -20.77
N PRO A 208 1.12 -21.09 -20.81
CA PRO A 208 0.54 -22.17 -20.03
C PRO A 208 0.54 -21.85 -18.52
N PRO A 209 -0.29 -22.55 -17.72
CA PRO A 209 -0.24 -22.49 -16.27
C PRO A 209 1.18 -22.74 -15.72
N ILE A 210 1.60 -21.92 -14.76
CA ILE A 210 2.93 -22.03 -14.17
C ILE A 210 2.97 -23.28 -13.27
N ASN A 211 4.03 -24.07 -13.38
CA ASN A 211 4.27 -25.18 -12.46
C ASN A 211 4.34 -24.67 -11.02
N TYR A 212 3.76 -25.41 -10.07
CA TYR A 212 3.67 -24.97 -8.66
C TYR A 212 5.02 -24.58 -8.04
N PHE A 213 6.05 -25.41 -8.23
CA PHE A 213 7.38 -25.14 -7.70
C PHE A 213 8.04 -23.95 -8.39
N LEU A 214 7.80 -23.79 -9.69
CA LEU A 214 8.28 -22.63 -10.43
C LEU A 214 7.61 -21.34 -9.94
N TYR A 215 6.31 -21.37 -9.67
CA TYR A 215 5.59 -20.26 -9.05
C TYR A 215 6.22 -19.88 -7.70
N LEU A 216 6.36 -20.83 -6.77
CA LEU A 216 6.95 -20.56 -5.44
C LEU A 216 8.37 -20.01 -5.56
N PHE A 217 9.18 -20.56 -6.46
CA PHE A 217 10.53 -20.07 -6.72
C PHE A 217 10.54 -18.64 -7.26
N MET A 218 9.69 -18.32 -8.23
CA MET A 218 9.59 -16.97 -8.79
C MET A 218 9.10 -15.96 -7.75
N GLU A 219 8.13 -16.35 -6.92
CA GLU A 219 7.58 -15.54 -5.83
C GLU A 219 8.67 -15.20 -4.80
N GLU A 220 9.43 -16.20 -4.36
CA GLU A 220 10.58 -16.02 -3.46
C GLU A 220 11.70 -15.20 -4.10
N ALA A 221 12.00 -15.40 -5.38
CA ALA A 221 13.07 -14.70 -6.08
C ALA A 221 12.75 -13.21 -6.32
N LEU A 222 11.47 -12.86 -6.47
CA LEU A 222 11.00 -11.52 -6.83
C LEU A 222 11.62 -10.40 -5.97
N PRO A 223 11.52 -10.40 -4.63
CA PRO A 223 12.08 -9.33 -3.80
C PRO A 223 13.60 -9.18 -3.94
N PHE A 224 14.34 -10.27 -4.14
CA PHE A 224 15.80 -10.24 -4.31
C PHE A 224 16.20 -9.66 -5.67
N VAL A 225 15.50 -10.06 -6.73
CA VAL A 225 15.73 -9.54 -8.09
C VAL A 225 15.46 -8.04 -8.11
N MET A 226 14.35 -7.59 -7.51
CA MET A 226 14.00 -6.18 -7.46
C MET A 226 14.97 -5.37 -6.60
N ALA A 227 15.40 -5.89 -5.45
CA ALA A 227 16.40 -5.23 -4.61
C ALA A 227 17.75 -5.09 -5.32
N LYS A 228 18.19 -6.13 -6.04
CA LYS A 228 19.42 -6.08 -6.85
C LYS A 228 19.31 -5.10 -8.02
N TRP A 229 18.13 -4.97 -8.63
CA TRP A 229 17.90 -3.96 -9.67
C TRP A 229 17.90 -2.54 -9.09
N TRP A 230 17.31 -2.35 -7.91
CA TRP A 230 17.31 -1.08 -7.19
C TRP A 230 18.71 -0.62 -6.81
N SER A 231 19.56 -1.53 -6.29
CA SER A 231 20.91 -1.20 -5.83
C SER A 231 21.86 -0.75 -6.94
N LYS A 232 21.59 -1.13 -8.20
CA LYS A 232 22.30 -0.63 -9.39
C LYS A 232 21.99 0.84 -9.73
N ALA A 233 21.16 1.54 -8.95
CA ALA A 233 20.92 2.97 -9.16
C ALA A 233 22.18 3.74 -8.73
N PRO A 234 22.59 4.78 -9.49
CA PRO A 234 23.70 5.61 -9.06
C PRO A 234 23.43 6.16 -7.67
N ALA A 235 24.47 6.13 -6.83
CA ALA A 235 24.41 6.74 -5.51
C ALA A 235 24.23 8.26 -5.63
N LEU A 236 23.69 8.85 -4.57
CA LEU A 236 23.53 10.29 -4.44
C LEU A 236 24.90 10.96 -4.60
N THR A 237 24.99 11.95 -5.48
CA THR A 237 26.15 12.85 -5.57
C THR A 237 26.23 13.71 -4.30
N GLU A 238 27.43 14.20 -3.95
CA GLU A 238 27.62 15.03 -2.75
C GLU A 238 26.73 16.29 -2.76
N MET A 239 26.50 16.90 -3.92
CA MET A 239 25.56 18.03 -4.04
C MET A 239 24.12 17.62 -3.76
N GLU A 240 23.65 16.51 -4.32
CA GLU A 240 22.29 16.02 -4.04
C GLU A 240 22.13 15.65 -2.55
N LYS A 241 23.20 15.20 -1.88
CA LYS A 241 23.16 14.89 -0.43
C LYS A 241 22.97 16.17 0.37
N LEU A 242 23.68 17.22 -0.03
CA LEU A 242 23.58 18.54 0.59
C LEU A 242 22.18 19.14 0.40
N GLU A 243 21.63 19.04 -0.81
CA GLU A 243 20.28 19.54 -1.13
C GLU A 243 19.20 18.78 -0.36
N LEU A 244 19.31 17.45 -0.25
CA LEU A 244 18.40 16.64 0.53
C LEU A 244 18.50 16.93 2.04
N ALA A 245 19.72 17.10 2.55
CA ALA A 245 19.94 17.46 3.95
C ALA A 245 19.31 18.82 4.26
N LEU A 246 19.44 19.80 3.36
CA LEU A 246 18.82 21.11 3.50
C LEU A 246 17.28 21.03 3.49
N GLN A 247 16.69 20.21 2.60
CA GLN A 247 15.24 19.99 2.55
C GLN A 247 14.69 19.33 3.83
N ASN A 248 15.40 18.35 4.38
CA ASN A 248 14.97 17.67 5.61
C ASN A 248 15.00 18.61 6.82
N VAL A 249 16.00 19.50 6.92
CA VAL A 249 16.07 20.51 7.99
C VAL A 249 14.88 21.46 7.92
N VAL A 250 14.49 21.89 6.71
CA VAL A 250 13.32 22.76 6.52
C VAL A 250 12.02 22.02 6.90
N ALA A 251 11.88 20.74 6.54
CA ALA A 251 10.71 19.94 6.89
C ALA A 251 10.59 19.67 8.41
N GLU A 252 11.71 19.43 9.10
CA GLU A 252 11.71 19.28 10.56
C GLU A 252 11.40 20.59 11.30
N SER A 253 11.81 21.74 10.75
CA SER A 253 11.42 23.04 11.33
C SER A 253 9.91 23.30 11.23
N ASP A 254 9.27 22.87 10.14
CA ASP A 254 7.82 23.04 9.96
C ASP A 254 6.99 22.09 10.86
N GLU A 255 7.45 20.86 11.11
CA GLU A 255 6.78 19.94 12.05
C GLU A 255 6.96 20.35 13.53
N SER A 256 8.01 21.11 13.87
CA SER A 256 8.23 21.60 15.24
C SER A 256 7.42 22.86 15.61
N GLY A 257 6.75 23.48 14.63
CA GLY A 257 6.01 24.74 14.80
C GLY A 257 4.54 24.61 15.25
N GLU A 258 4.00 23.39 15.35
CA GLU A 258 2.57 23.17 15.67
C GLU A 258 2.27 22.81 17.14
N GLU A 259 3.28 22.71 18.02
CA GLU A 259 3.09 22.38 19.44
C GLU A 259 3.39 23.54 20.42
N VAL A 260 3.10 24.81 20.09
CA VAL A 260 3.05 25.88 21.11
C VAL A 260 2.01 26.93 20.72
N ASN A 261 0.76 26.73 21.14
CA ASN A 261 -0.18 27.82 21.49
C ASN A 261 -1.53 27.21 21.90
N ASN A 262 -1.64 26.74 23.14
CA ASN A 262 -2.96 26.53 23.77
C ASN A 262 -2.88 26.40 25.30
N SER A 263 -2.00 27.16 25.98
CA SER A 263 -1.96 27.18 27.45
C SER A 263 -2.08 28.56 28.10
N ASP A 264 -2.00 29.67 27.36
CA ASP A 264 -1.79 30.97 28.00
C ASP A 264 -2.97 31.95 27.87
N GLU A 265 -4.09 31.57 27.23
CA GLU A 265 -5.28 32.43 27.13
C GLU A 265 -6.29 32.26 28.27
N GLU A 266 -6.20 31.21 29.11
CA GLU A 266 -7.18 31.01 30.19
C GLU A 266 -6.81 31.71 31.51
N GLU A 267 -5.55 32.11 31.70
CA GLU A 267 -5.10 32.76 32.95
C GLU A 267 -5.20 34.29 32.90
N GLY A 268 -5.16 34.90 31.71
CA GLY A 268 -5.36 36.34 31.51
C GLY A 268 -6.82 36.81 31.70
N ALA A 269 -7.80 35.94 31.46
CA ALA A 269 -9.22 36.26 31.58
C ALA A 269 -9.73 36.29 33.04
N ARG A 270 -9.03 35.64 33.98
CA ARG A 270 -9.43 35.62 35.41
C ARG A 270 -8.96 36.85 36.20
N LEU A 271 -7.95 37.57 35.73
CA LEU A 271 -7.43 38.77 36.41
C LEU A 271 -8.16 40.07 36.04
N LEU A 272 -8.92 40.09 34.94
CA LEU A 272 -9.67 41.27 34.50
C LEU A 272 -11.07 41.39 35.13
N THR A 273 -11.63 40.31 35.69
CA THR A 273 -12.95 40.32 36.35
C THR A 273 -12.92 40.77 37.82
N LEU A 274 -11.74 40.91 38.43
CA LEU A 274 -11.61 41.33 39.84
C LEU A 274 -11.37 42.84 40.02
N ASN A 275 -11.09 43.59 38.96
CA ASN A 275 -10.67 44.99 39.06
C ASN A 275 -11.72 46.02 38.60
N THR A 276 -12.92 45.57 38.20
CA THR A 276 -13.98 46.46 37.67
C THR A 276 -15.09 46.79 38.69
N LYS A 277 -14.93 46.41 39.96
CA LYS A 277 -15.95 46.66 41.00
C LYS A 277 -15.64 47.84 41.94
N GLU A 278 -14.48 48.49 41.81
CA GLU A 278 -14.11 49.65 42.64
C GLU A 278 -13.56 50.84 41.82
N ARG A 279 -14.47 51.62 41.23
CA ARG A 279 -14.41 53.09 40.98
C ARG A 279 -15.48 53.44 39.95
N ALA A 280 -16.71 53.72 40.35
CA ALA A 280 -17.15 54.99 40.94
C ALA A 280 -16.81 56.23 40.09
N SER A 281 -17.90 56.79 39.51
CA SER A 281 -18.24 58.21 39.38
C SER A 281 -17.47 59.15 38.43
N SER A 282 -18.06 59.30 37.22
CA SER A 282 -18.61 60.57 36.65
C SER A 282 -17.66 61.76 36.31
N PRO A 283 -18.11 62.80 35.55
CA PRO A 283 -18.08 62.79 34.09
C PRO A 283 -17.46 64.08 33.46
N THR A 284 -17.52 64.18 32.12
CA THR A 284 -17.97 65.33 31.30
C THR A 284 -17.00 65.85 30.21
N LYS A 285 -17.61 66.04 29.03
CA LYS A 285 -17.44 67.08 27.99
C LYS A 285 -16.77 66.71 26.67
N ALA A 286 -17.63 66.77 25.66
CA ALA A 286 -17.37 66.92 24.23
C ALA A 286 -16.76 68.29 23.89
N SER A 287 -16.00 68.35 22.79
CA SER A 287 -16.05 69.45 21.83
C SER A 287 -15.40 69.04 20.51
N ALA A 288 -16.08 69.41 19.43
CA ALA A 288 -15.74 69.18 18.05
C ALA A 288 -14.54 70.02 17.58
N THR A 289 -13.84 69.56 16.53
CA THR A 289 -13.45 70.39 15.37
C THR A 289 -12.90 69.53 14.22
N SER A 290 -13.62 69.59 13.09
CA SER A 290 -13.16 69.38 11.70
C SER A 290 -12.41 70.67 11.26
N PRO A 291 -11.81 70.85 10.04
CA PRO A 291 -11.88 70.02 8.83
C PRO A 291 -10.61 69.97 7.91
N ARG A 292 -10.74 69.22 6.79
CA ARG A 292 -10.35 69.59 5.40
C ARG A 292 -8.90 69.41 4.90
N GLN A 293 -8.71 68.49 3.93
CA GLN A 293 -8.16 68.70 2.56
C GLN A 293 -7.99 67.32 1.88
N LYS A 294 -8.76 66.95 0.84
CA LYS A 294 -8.69 67.25 -0.62
C LYS A 294 -7.51 66.61 -1.37
N HIS A 295 -7.87 65.74 -2.32
CA HIS A 295 -7.33 65.50 -3.69
C HIS A 295 -5.81 65.25 -3.84
N SER A 296 -5.32 64.38 -4.74
CA SER A 296 -5.82 64.04 -6.08
C SER A 296 -5.12 62.80 -6.63
N ASP A 297 -5.77 62.23 -7.64
CA ASP A 297 -5.36 61.16 -8.53
C ASP A 297 -4.09 61.41 -9.38
N LEU A 298 -3.59 60.29 -9.93
CA LEU A 298 -3.27 60.04 -11.35
C LEU A 298 -1.80 60.08 -11.83
N ILE A 299 -1.59 59.21 -12.85
CA ILE A 299 -0.54 59.07 -13.88
C ILE A 299 0.74 58.32 -13.43
N VAL A 300 1.25 57.25 -14.07
CA VAL A 300 1.17 56.66 -15.44
C VAL A 300 1.11 55.13 -15.32
#